data_AF-A0A1Y2DSH9-F1
#
_entry.id   AF-A0A1Y2DSH9-F1
#
_cell.length_a   1.000
_cell.length_b   1.000
_cell.length_c   1.000
_cell.angle_alpha   90.00
_cell.angle_beta   90.00
_cell.angle_gamma   90.00
#
_symmetry.space_group_name_H-M   'P 1'
#
loop_
_entity.id
_entity.type
_entity.pdbx_description
1 polymer ?
#
loop_
_entity_poly.entity_id
_entity_poly.type
_entity_poly.pdbx_seq_one_letter_code
_entity_poly.pdbx_strand_id
1 'polypeptide(L)'
;MGDYRELRRRAEDRGVVLRGINPLKIRGCGIGVVTARKLTEGKVILKVPTKALCSLYTVSVVILSKPPHDSPFHGILAANIALDTTTALEPWETTLPSLLADFEATTPYYWLLEFQDLLPKPAKDILKKKQFHFQHHWNIVSKVFPQVRLEDYLYSWFLANTPTFYYETPEMEKYNWEDRLALLPIAELFNHADGNVR
;
A
#
# COMPACT_ATOMS: atom_id res chain seq x y z
N MET A 1 -20.75 0.05 15.65
CA MET A 1 -19.74 -1.02 15.60
C MET A 1 -19.31 -1.10 14.15
N GLY A 2 -18.14 -0.58 13.80
CA GLY A 2 -17.72 -0.49 12.40
C GLY A 2 -17.46 -1.89 11.87
N ASP A 3 -18.30 -2.33 10.94
CA ASP A 3 -18.38 -3.72 10.53
C ASP A 3 -17.52 -3.96 9.29
N TYR A 4 -16.26 -4.36 9.51
CA TYR A 4 -15.32 -4.72 8.45
C TYR A 4 -15.60 -6.12 7.86
N ARG A 5 -16.84 -6.64 8.01
CA ARG A 5 -17.30 -7.87 7.38
C ARG A 5 -17.15 -7.83 5.86
N GLU A 6 -17.37 -6.67 5.24
CA GLU A 6 -17.27 -6.56 3.78
C GLU A 6 -15.83 -6.66 3.27
N LEU A 7 -14.89 -5.95 3.89
CA LEU A 7 -13.45 -6.12 3.65
C LEU A 7 -13.04 -7.60 3.76
N ARG A 8 -13.44 -8.26 4.85
CA ARG A 8 -13.11 -9.66 5.08
C ARG A 8 -13.71 -10.55 3.98
N ARG A 9 -14.98 -10.36 3.64
CA ARG A 9 -15.69 -11.11 2.60
C ARG A 9 -14.97 -10.96 1.24
N ARG A 10 -14.63 -9.73 0.85
CA ARG A 10 -13.92 -9.44 -0.41
C ARG A 10 -12.52 -10.06 -0.45
N ALA A 11 -11.81 -10.06 0.67
CA ALA A 11 -10.52 -10.75 0.78
C ALA A 11 -10.68 -12.28 0.63
N GLU A 12 -11.68 -12.87 1.31
CA GLU A 12 -12.00 -14.29 1.22
C GLU A 12 -12.43 -14.71 -0.20
N ASP A 13 -13.18 -13.88 -0.93
CA ASP A 13 -13.54 -14.10 -2.35
C ASP A 13 -12.30 -14.24 -3.26
N ARG A 14 -11.16 -13.66 -2.86
CA ARG A 14 -9.86 -13.80 -3.54
C ARG A 14 -9.02 -14.98 -3.07
N GLY A 15 -9.54 -15.74 -2.13
CA GLY A 15 -8.87 -16.89 -1.52
C GLY A 15 -7.96 -16.53 -0.35
N VAL A 16 -8.06 -15.31 0.19
CA VAL A 16 -7.38 -14.96 1.46
C VAL A 16 -8.03 -15.75 2.58
N VAL A 17 -7.23 -16.36 3.44
CA VAL A 17 -7.71 -17.17 4.56
C VAL A 17 -7.31 -16.52 5.88
N LEU A 18 -8.31 -16.07 6.65
CA LEU A 18 -8.13 -15.53 8.00
C LEU A 18 -8.48 -16.61 9.03
N ARG A 19 -7.57 -16.92 9.96
CA ARG A 19 -7.75 -17.99 10.95
C ARG A 19 -7.70 -17.43 12.36
N GLY A 20 -8.88 -17.12 12.90
CA GLY A 20 -9.01 -16.66 14.28
C GLY A 20 -8.59 -15.22 14.50
N ILE A 21 -8.59 -14.45 13.42
CA ILE A 21 -8.31 -13.01 13.40
C ILE A 21 -9.43 -12.29 12.65
N ASN A 22 -9.67 -11.03 12.99
CA ASN A 22 -10.61 -10.16 12.29
C ASN A 22 -10.08 -8.72 12.22
N PRO A 23 -10.28 -8.01 11.11
CA PRO A 23 -10.10 -6.56 11.07
C PRO A 23 -11.11 -5.85 11.98
N LEU A 24 -10.67 -4.81 12.68
CA LEU A 24 -11.49 -4.00 13.56
C LEU A 24 -10.94 -2.58 13.68
N LYS A 25 -11.83 -1.58 13.84
CA LYS A 25 -11.41 -0.22 14.24
C LYS A 25 -11.03 -0.21 15.71
N ILE A 26 -9.77 0.05 15.99
CA ILE A 26 -9.20 0.15 17.33
C ILE A 26 -9.16 1.64 17.71
N ARG A 27 -9.78 1.98 18.84
CA ARG A 27 -9.83 3.37 19.32
C ARG A 27 -8.41 3.90 19.54
N GLY A 28 -8.04 4.96 18.82
CA GLY A 28 -6.73 5.60 18.90
C GLY A 28 -5.63 5.02 18.00
N CYS A 29 -5.87 3.88 17.34
CA CYS A 29 -4.87 3.20 16.49
C CYS A 29 -5.34 2.99 15.03
N GLY A 30 -6.48 3.55 14.65
CA GLY A 30 -7.05 3.33 13.31
C GLY A 30 -7.64 1.92 13.16
N ILE A 31 -7.45 1.32 11.98
CA ILE A 31 -7.89 -0.06 11.70
C ILE A 31 -6.76 -1.00 12.08
N GLY A 32 -7.07 -2.12 12.73
CA GLY A 32 -6.10 -3.13 13.10
C GLY A 32 -6.67 -4.55 13.01
N VAL A 33 -5.80 -5.55 13.13
CA VAL A 33 -6.20 -6.95 13.26
C VAL A 33 -6.31 -7.33 14.75
N VAL A 34 -7.45 -7.88 15.15
CA VAL A 34 -7.69 -8.42 16.49
C VAL A 34 -7.89 -9.94 16.46
N THR A 35 -7.63 -10.60 17.59
CA THR A 35 -7.85 -12.04 17.72
C THR A 35 -9.33 -12.33 18.04
N ALA A 36 -9.89 -13.34 17.37
CA ALA A 36 -11.24 -13.84 17.62
C ALA A 36 -11.26 -15.02 18.61
N ARG A 37 -10.08 -15.57 18.89
CA ARG A 37 -9.83 -16.69 19.80
C ARG A 37 -8.37 -16.67 20.23
N LYS A 38 -8.02 -17.48 21.25
CA LYS A 38 -6.63 -17.71 21.62
C LYS A 38 -5.86 -18.31 20.42
N LEU A 39 -4.73 -17.69 20.09
CA LEU A 39 -3.82 -18.17 19.05
C LEU A 39 -2.71 -19.03 19.67
N THR A 40 -2.15 -19.92 18.87
CA THR A 40 -1.01 -20.75 19.25
C THR A 40 0.17 -20.34 18.38
N GLU A 41 1.33 -20.16 19.01
CA GLU A 41 2.57 -19.87 18.31
C GLU A 41 2.89 -20.91 17.24
N GLY A 42 3.51 -20.47 16.14
CA GLY A 42 3.83 -21.32 14.98
C GLY A 42 2.63 -21.75 14.13
N LYS A 43 1.40 -21.30 14.44
CA LYS A 43 0.23 -21.54 13.60
C LYS A 43 0.01 -20.40 12.60
N VAL A 44 -0.28 -20.78 11.36
CA VAL A 44 -0.65 -19.82 10.31
C VAL A 44 -1.99 -19.18 10.64
N ILE A 45 -2.00 -17.84 10.77
CA ILE A 45 -3.20 -17.05 11.06
C ILE A 45 -3.75 -16.29 9.84
N LEU A 46 -2.89 -16.04 8.84
CA LEU A 46 -3.25 -15.41 7.57
C LEU A 46 -2.55 -16.15 6.43
N LYS A 47 -3.28 -16.49 5.37
CA LYS A 47 -2.72 -16.97 4.10
C LYS A 47 -3.26 -16.09 2.98
N VAL A 48 -2.35 -15.47 2.23
CA VAL A 48 -2.67 -14.64 1.06
C VAL A 48 -2.14 -15.37 -0.18
N PRO A 49 -2.98 -15.72 -1.16
CA PRO A 49 -2.52 -16.33 -2.40
C PRO A 49 -1.83 -15.27 -3.28
N THR A 50 -0.83 -15.67 -4.06
CA THR A 50 -0.06 -14.75 -4.95
C THR A 50 -0.96 -13.93 -5.88
N LYS A 51 -2.03 -14.52 -6.41
CA LYS A 51 -3.00 -13.83 -7.27
C LYS A 51 -3.78 -12.71 -6.57
N ALA A 52 -3.76 -12.65 -5.24
CA ALA A 52 -4.41 -11.61 -4.44
C ALA A 52 -3.42 -10.51 -4.01
N LEU A 53 -2.14 -10.62 -4.36
CA LEU A 53 -1.14 -9.58 -4.13
C LEU A 53 -1.33 -8.45 -5.14
N CYS A 54 -0.97 -7.22 -4.77
CA CYS A 54 -0.69 -6.17 -5.73
C CYS A 54 0.83 -6.06 -5.88
N SER A 55 1.37 -6.58 -6.98
CA SER A 55 2.81 -6.70 -7.28
C SER A 55 3.08 -6.52 -8.78
N LEU A 56 4.34 -6.57 -9.21
CA LEU A 56 4.72 -6.61 -10.64
C LEU A 56 4.01 -7.70 -11.44
N TYR A 57 3.66 -8.83 -10.82
CA TYR A 57 3.03 -9.96 -11.51
C TYR A 57 1.51 -9.82 -11.68
N THR A 58 0.92 -8.86 -10.98
CA THR A 58 -0.54 -8.65 -10.96
C THR A 58 -0.90 -7.28 -11.50
N VAL A 59 0.03 -6.58 -12.14
CA VAL A 59 -0.25 -5.33 -12.85
C VAL A 59 -1.24 -5.60 -13.99
N SER A 60 -2.12 -4.64 -14.22
CA SER A 60 -3.17 -4.75 -15.22
C SER A 60 -2.63 -4.85 -16.65
N VAL A 61 -3.45 -5.39 -17.55
CA VAL A 61 -3.13 -5.43 -18.98
C VAL A 61 -2.87 -4.03 -19.55
N VAL A 62 -3.49 -2.99 -18.99
CA VAL A 62 -3.26 -1.59 -19.38
C VAL A 62 -1.80 -1.22 -19.15
N ILE A 63 -1.25 -1.53 -17.97
CA ILE A 63 0.16 -1.31 -17.65
C ILE A 63 1.07 -2.17 -18.54
N LEU A 64 0.75 -3.46 -18.73
CA LEU A 64 1.55 -4.36 -19.56
C LEU A 64 1.58 -3.95 -21.04
N SER A 65 0.51 -3.32 -21.54
CA SER A 65 0.41 -2.87 -22.93
C SER A 65 1.25 -1.62 -23.22
N LYS A 66 1.51 -0.80 -22.20
CA LYS A 66 2.28 0.44 -22.29
C LYS A 66 3.14 0.62 -21.03
N PRO A 67 4.14 -0.25 -20.80
CA PRO A 67 4.93 -0.20 -19.59
C PRO A 67 5.78 1.07 -19.54
N PRO A 68 5.79 1.83 -18.41
CA PRO A 68 6.69 2.96 -18.24
C PRO A 68 8.08 2.42 -17.87
N HIS A 69 8.82 1.93 -18.87
CA HIS A 69 10.09 1.21 -18.71
C HIS A 69 11.15 1.95 -17.88
N ASP A 70 11.13 3.28 -17.87
CA ASP A 70 12.09 4.10 -17.14
C ASP A 70 11.67 4.35 -15.68
N SER A 71 10.44 3.99 -15.30
CA SER A 71 9.94 4.17 -13.95
C SER A 71 10.38 3.00 -13.06
N PRO A 72 10.89 3.27 -11.84
CA PRO A 72 11.00 2.25 -10.81
C PRO A 72 9.65 1.57 -10.55
N PHE A 73 9.67 0.36 -9.98
CA PHE A 73 8.46 -0.42 -9.71
C PHE A 73 7.40 0.39 -8.99
N HIS A 74 7.83 1.21 -8.03
CA HIS A 74 6.92 2.06 -7.26
C HIS A 74 6.04 2.95 -8.13
N GLY A 75 6.64 3.58 -9.15
CA GLY A 75 5.89 4.43 -10.07
C GLY A 75 4.96 3.63 -10.98
N ILE A 76 5.36 2.40 -11.35
CA ILE A 76 4.52 1.44 -12.09
C ILE A 76 3.32 1.01 -11.25
N LEU A 77 3.54 0.66 -9.98
CA LEU A 77 2.49 0.22 -9.04
C LEU A 77 1.51 1.37 -8.76
N ALA A 78 2.01 2.58 -8.52
CA ALA A 78 1.20 3.77 -8.36
C ALA A 78 0.34 4.05 -9.60
N ALA A 79 0.90 3.89 -10.81
CA ALA A 79 0.15 4.03 -12.05
C ALA A 79 -0.90 2.93 -12.20
N ASN A 80 -0.56 1.69 -11.83
CA ASN A 80 -1.50 0.57 -11.84
C ASN A 80 -2.70 0.84 -10.95
N ILE A 81 -2.47 1.32 -9.72
CA ILE A 81 -3.51 1.68 -8.75
C ILE A 81 -4.35 2.85 -9.29
N ALA A 82 -3.72 3.90 -9.81
CA ALA A 82 -4.43 5.09 -10.32
C ALA A 82 -5.26 4.80 -11.57
N LEU A 83 -4.85 3.83 -12.38
CA LEU A 83 -5.54 3.39 -13.59
C LEU A 83 -6.48 2.21 -13.35
N ASP A 84 -6.50 1.66 -12.14
CA ASP A 84 -7.32 0.51 -11.83
C ASP A 84 -8.80 0.90 -11.82
N THR A 85 -9.47 0.62 -12.94
CA THR A 85 -10.93 0.71 -13.07
C THR A 85 -11.61 -0.62 -12.75
N THR A 86 -10.83 -1.62 -12.33
CA THR A 86 -11.34 -2.96 -12.01
C THR A 86 -11.63 -3.08 -10.52
N THR A 87 -12.32 -4.15 -10.13
CA THR A 87 -12.52 -4.45 -8.71
C THR A 87 -11.22 -4.83 -8.02
N ALA A 88 -10.04 -4.83 -8.68
CA ALA A 88 -8.78 -5.27 -8.10
C ALA A 88 -8.44 -4.52 -6.79
N LEU A 89 -8.80 -3.25 -6.62
CA LEU A 89 -8.69 -2.54 -5.34
C LEU A 89 -9.95 -2.58 -4.44
N GLU A 90 -11.08 -3.14 -4.87
CA GLU A 90 -12.32 -3.21 -4.06
C GLU A 90 -12.13 -3.79 -2.65
N PRO A 91 -11.34 -4.86 -2.44
CA PRO A 91 -11.13 -5.36 -1.08
C PRO A 91 -10.55 -4.29 -0.16
N TRP A 92 -9.79 -3.35 -0.71
CA TRP A 92 -9.06 -2.32 0.01
C TRP A 92 -9.86 -1.02 0.17
N GLU A 93 -10.83 -0.69 -0.69
CA GLU A 93 -11.54 0.61 -0.69
C GLU A 93 -12.02 1.11 0.68
N THR A 94 -12.43 0.21 1.58
CA THR A 94 -12.92 0.57 2.93
C THR A 94 -11.83 0.63 4.00
N THR A 95 -10.62 0.17 3.70
CA THR A 95 -9.46 0.15 4.60
C THR A 95 -8.32 1.04 4.17
N LEU A 96 -8.28 1.45 2.90
CA LEU A 96 -7.26 2.38 2.45
C LEU A 96 -7.37 3.68 3.26
N PRO A 97 -6.22 4.25 3.67
CA PRO A 97 -6.20 5.57 4.26
C PRO A 97 -6.91 6.53 3.31
N SER A 98 -7.87 7.29 3.81
CA SER A 98 -8.47 8.35 3.00
C SER A 98 -7.41 9.41 2.71
N LEU A 99 -7.31 9.84 1.44
CA LEU A 99 -6.31 10.82 0.99
C LEU A 99 -6.24 12.06 1.90
N LEU A 100 -7.41 12.59 2.28
CA LEU A 100 -7.50 13.80 3.10
C LEU A 100 -7.27 13.53 4.59
N ALA A 101 -7.97 12.57 5.21
CA ALA A 101 -7.97 12.50 6.68
C ALA A 101 -6.71 11.83 7.24
N ASP A 102 -6.13 10.87 6.52
CA ASP A 102 -5.05 10.04 7.06
C ASP A 102 -3.66 10.52 6.60
N PHE A 103 -3.52 10.93 5.32
CA PHE A 103 -2.22 11.41 4.84
C PHE A 103 -1.93 12.86 5.22
N GLU A 104 -2.89 13.79 5.17
CA GLU A 104 -2.63 15.18 5.61
C GLU A 104 -2.21 15.24 7.07
N ALA A 105 -2.82 14.40 7.93
CA ALA A 105 -2.51 14.38 9.35
C ALA A 105 -1.12 13.78 9.68
N THR A 106 -0.60 12.87 8.85
CA THR A 106 0.56 12.04 9.20
C THR A 106 1.75 12.15 8.26
N THR A 107 1.56 12.71 7.06
CA THR A 107 2.54 12.69 5.99
C THR A 107 2.99 14.11 5.67
N PRO A 108 4.25 14.49 6.02
CA PRO A 108 4.71 15.86 5.87
C PRO A 108 4.68 16.44 4.44
N TYR A 109 4.59 15.57 3.43
CA TYR A 109 4.41 15.99 2.05
C TYR A 109 3.14 16.84 1.83
N TYR A 110 2.07 16.54 2.57
CA TYR A 110 0.78 17.23 2.45
C TYR A 110 0.68 18.47 3.34
N TRP A 111 1.66 18.72 4.21
CA TRP A 111 1.63 19.88 5.09
C TRP A 111 1.93 21.16 4.31
N LEU A 112 1.44 22.30 4.81
CA LEU A 112 1.85 23.62 4.32
C LEU A 112 3.38 23.76 4.38
N LEU A 113 3.94 24.53 3.45
CA LEU A 113 5.39 24.72 3.35
C LEU A 113 6.00 25.24 4.66
N GLU A 114 5.28 26.12 5.37
CA GLU A 114 5.74 26.62 6.67
C GLU A 114 5.94 25.49 7.70
N PHE A 115 5.08 24.45 7.70
CA PHE A 115 5.22 23.31 8.60
C PHE A 115 6.31 22.34 8.15
N GLN A 116 6.49 22.17 6.84
CA GLN A 116 7.63 21.42 6.30
C GLN A 116 8.96 22.07 6.71
N ASP A 117 9.00 23.41 6.78
CA ASP A 117 10.15 24.18 7.22
C ASP A 117 10.42 24.09 8.74
N LEU A 118 9.49 23.58 9.54
CA LEU A 118 9.71 23.32 10.96
C LEU A 118 10.23 21.90 11.24
N LEU A 119 10.27 21.03 10.24
CA LEU A 119 10.76 19.66 10.42
C LEU A 119 12.24 19.62 10.87
N PRO A 120 12.62 18.69 11.75
CA PRO A 120 14.03 18.40 12.02
C PRO A 120 14.77 18.03 10.74
N LYS A 121 16.08 18.35 10.68
CA LYS A 121 16.93 18.11 9.50
C LYS A 121 16.79 16.68 8.91
N PRO A 122 16.81 15.59 9.71
CA PRO A 122 16.62 14.24 9.18
C PRO A 122 15.26 14.06 8.48
N ALA A 123 14.18 14.57 9.07
CA ALA A 123 12.84 14.47 8.51
C ALA A 123 12.69 15.30 7.22
N LYS A 124 13.32 16.48 7.17
CA LYS A 124 13.39 17.29 5.94
C LYS A 124 14.10 16.57 4.80
N ASP A 125 15.19 15.87 5.10
CA ASP A 125 15.96 15.15 4.08
C ASP A 125 15.16 13.96 3.52
N ILE A 126 14.42 13.25 4.38
CA ILE A 126 13.47 12.21 3.96
C ILE A 126 12.36 12.81 3.08
N LEU A 127 11.79 13.95 3.48
CA LEU A 127 10.75 14.63 2.71
C LEU A 127 11.24 15.06 1.33
N LYS A 128 12.43 15.68 1.25
CA LYS A 128 13.05 16.08 -0.02
C LYS A 128 13.29 14.89 -0.94
N LYS A 129 13.75 13.76 -0.39
CA LYS A 129 13.92 12.52 -1.16
C LYS A 129 12.59 12.01 -1.70
N LYS A 130 11.53 12.00 -0.87
CA LYS A 130 10.18 11.62 -1.31
C LYS A 130 9.65 12.54 -2.41
N GLN A 131 9.81 13.86 -2.28
CA GLN A 131 9.43 14.84 -3.30
C GLN A 131 10.17 14.62 -4.62
N PHE A 132 11.47 14.38 -4.56
CA PHE A 132 12.29 14.08 -5.75
C PHE A 132 11.83 12.79 -6.43
N HIS A 133 11.64 11.69 -5.69
CA HIS A 133 11.17 10.42 -6.25
C HIS A 133 9.76 10.55 -6.87
N PHE A 134 8.84 11.21 -6.17
CA PHE A 134 7.50 11.45 -6.69
C PHE A 134 7.55 12.20 -8.03
N GLN A 135 8.28 13.32 -8.09
CA GLN A 135 8.39 14.12 -9.31
C GLN A 135 9.02 13.32 -10.45
N HIS A 136 10.05 12.53 -10.16
CA HIS A 136 10.70 11.67 -11.14
C HIS A 136 9.71 10.64 -11.72
N HIS A 137 8.96 9.93 -10.88
CA HIS A 137 8.00 8.92 -11.34
C HIS A 137 6.84 9.57 -12.10
N TRP A 138 6.30 10.68 -11.59
CA TRP A 138 5.22 11.42 -12.25
C TRP A 138 5.62 11.87 -13.66
N ASN A 139 6.84 12.41 -13.82
CA ASN A 139 7.34 12.85 -15.13
C ASN A 139 7.41 11.73 -16.18
N ILE A 140 7.54 10.48 -15.75
CA ILE A 140 7.56 9.30 -16.61
C ILE A 140 6.12 8.84 -16.86
N VAL A 141 5.35 8.62 -15.79
CA VAL A 141 3.99 8.10 -15.86
C VAL A 141 3.05 9.04 -16.62
N SER A 142 3.11 10.35 -16.39
CA SER A 142 2.22 11.32 -17.04
C SER A 142 2.42 11.39 -18.56
N LYS A 143 3.61 11.04 -19.06
CA LYS A 143 3.88 10.95 -20.51
C LYS A 143 3.28 9.70 -21.13
N VAL A 144 3.34 8.58 -20.40
CA VAL A 144 2.84 7.28 -20.87
C VAL A 144 1.32 7.18 -20.73
N PHE A 145 0.78 7.77 -19.66
CA PHE A 145 -0.63 7.74 -19.28
C PHE A 145 -1.17 9.16 -19.00
N PRO A 146 -1.34 9.99 -20.03
CA PRO A 146 -1.76 11.39 -19.88
C PRO A 146 -3.17 11.56 -19.33
N GLN A 147 -3.99 10.49 -19.31
CA GLN A 147 -5.32 10.48 -18.72
C GLN A 147 -5.32 10.41 -17.19
N VAL A 148 -4.20 10.00 -16.57
CA VAL A 148 -4.10 9.93 -15.10
C VAL A 148 -4.02 11.35 -14.56
N ARG A 149 -4.88 11.69 -13.59
CA ARG A 149 -4.80 12.98 -12.91
C ARG A 149 -3.68 12.96 -11.88
N LEU A 150 -3.02 14.11 -11.69
CA LEU A 150 -1.94 14.26 -10.71
C LEU A 150 -2.39 13.84 -9.30
N GLU A 151 -3.60 14.23 -8.90
CA GLU A 151 -4.16 13.94 -7.57
C GLU A 151 -4.37 12.43 -7.34
N ASP A 152 -4.92 11.72 -8.35
CA ASP A 152 -5.14 10.27 -8.28
C ASP A 152 -3.81 9.51 -8.25
N TYR A 153 -2.83 9.98 -9.04
CA TYR A 153 -1.50 9.41 -9.02
C TYR A 153 -0.79 9.66 -7.69
N LEU A 154 -0.89 10.88 -7.14
CA LEU A 154 -0.27 11.25 -5.87
C LEU A 154 -0.80 10.37 -4.73
N TYR A 155 -2.12 10.21 -4.64
CA TYR A 155 -2.76 9.29 -3.71
C TYR A 155 -2.23 7.87 -3.87
N SER A 156 -2.24 7.36 -5.10
CA SER A 156 -1.81 6.00 -5.41
C SER A 156 -0.33 5.78 -5.13
N TRP A 157 0.50 6.81 -5.32
CA TRP A 157 1.93 6.78 -5.05
C TRP A 157 2.22 6.72 -3.55
N PHE A 158 1.47 7.46 -2.74
CA PHE A 158 1.55 7.33 -1.28
C PHE A 158 1.01 5.99 -0.80
N LEU A 159 -0.08 5.50 -1.40
CA LEU A 159 -0.64 4.21 -1.05
C LEU A 159 0.34 3.06 -1.30
N ALA A 160 0.96 3.04 -2.49
CA ALA A 160 2.02 2.09 -2.81
C ALA A 160 3.22 2.18 -1.84
N ASN A 161 3.42 3.33 -1.18
CA ASN A 161 4.51 3.58 -0.21
C ASN A 161 4.13 3.20 1.24
N THR A 162 2.90 2.77 1.48
CA THR A 162 2.43 2.37 2.81
C THR A 162 2.21 0.85 2.87
N PRO A 163 2.41 0.26 4.06
CA PRO A 163 3.27 -0.90 4.34
C PRO A 163 3.25 -2.02 3.27
N THR A 164 4.33 -2.05 2.50
CA THR A 164 4.63 -3.11 1.56
C THR A 164 5.40 -4.25 2.23
N PHE A 165 5.01 -5.48 1.95
CA PHE A 165 5.80 -6.65 2.33
C PHE A 165 6.81 -6.97 1.26
N TYR A 166 7.96 -7.52 1.66
CA TYR A 166 8.87 -8.16 0.72
C TYR A 166 8.18 -9.38 0.10
N TYR A 167 8.07 -9.38 -1.21
CA TYR A 167 7.65 -10.50 -2.03
C TYR A 167 8.87 -10.93 -2.85
N GLU A 168 9.65 -11.85 -2.29
CA GLU A 168 10.84 -12.37 -2.97
C GLU A 168 10.54 -13.75 -3.57
N THR A 169 10.70 -13.83 -4.89
CA THR A 169 10.79 -15.10 -5.62
C THR A 169 12.14 -15.15 -6.33
N PRO A 170 12.64 -16.33 -6.73
CA PRO A 170 13.90 -16.43 -7.48
C PRO A 170 13.95 -15.52 -8.71
N GLU A 171 12.80 -15.33 -9.38
CA GLU A 171 12.68 -14.46 -10.55
C GLU A 171 12.82 -12.96 -10.22
N MET A 172 12.57 -12.57 -8.97
CA MET A 172 12.65 -11.18 -8.50
C MET A 172 14.05 -10.78 -8.01
N GLU A 173 14.96 -11.73 -7.82
CA GLU A 173 16.34 -11.47 -7.37
C GLU A 173 17.12 -10.55 -8.31
N LYS A 174 16.71 -10.47 -9.59
CA LYS A 174 17.28 -9.58 -10.60
C LYS A 174 16.90 -8.10 -10.44
N TYR A 175 15.88 -7.78 -9.63
CA TYR A 175 15.43 -6.41 -9.39
C TYR A 175 15.98 -5.88 -8.07
N ASN A 176 16.00 -4.54 -7.91
CA ASN A 176 16.35 -3.92 -6.64
C ASN A 176 15.32 -4.30 -5.57
N TRP A 177 15.72 -4.30 -4.31
CA TRP A 177 14.83 -4.70 -3.20
C TRP A 177 13.53 -3.86 -3.14
N GLU A 178 13.60 -2.58 -3.52
CA GLU A 178 12.46 -1.67 -3.61
C GLU A 178 11.42 -2.12 -4.66
N ASP A 179 11.86 -2.87 -5.67
CA ASP A 179 11.02 -3.43 -6.72
C ASP A 179 10.44 -4.81 -6.36
N ARG A 180 10.81 -5.36 -5.20
CA ARG A 180 10.33 -6.64 -4.66
C ARG A 180 9.21 -6.46 -3.64
N LEU A 181 8.57 -5.29 -3.66
CA LEU A 181 7.53 -4.93 -2.73
C LEU A 181 6.15 -5.37 -3.25
N ALA A 182 5.24 -5.73 -2.34
CA ALA A 182 3.87 -6.03 -2.69
C ALA A 182 2.89 -5.53 -1.63
N LEU A 183 1.70 -5.14 -2.07
CA LEU A 183 0.57 -4.87 -1.18
C LEU A 183 -0.21 -6.16 -0.95
N LEU A 184 -0.50 -6.45 0.33
CA LEU A 184 -1.15 -7.66 0.76
C LEU A 184 -2.48 -7.31 1.45
N PRO A 185 -3.63 -7.80 0.96
CA PRO A 185 -4.91 -7.54 1.60
C PRO A 185 -4.87 -8.10 3.02
N ILE A 186 -5.45 -7.36 3.98
CA ILE A 186 -5.52 -7.68 5.42
C ILE A 186 -4.16 -7.60 6.14
N ALA A 187 -3.05 -7.98 5.49
CA ALA A 187 -1.74 -8.03 6.13
C ALA A 187 -1.23 -6.62 6.51
N GLU A 188 -1.55 -5.61 5.70
CA GLU A 188 -1.27 -4.20 5.97
C GLU A 188 -1.95 -3.66 7.23
N LEU A 189 -2.99 -4.34 7.75
CA LEU A 189 -3.74 -3.94 8.94
C LEU A 189 -3.11 -4.46 10.24
N PHE A 190 -2.01 -5.21 10.16
CA PHE A 190 -1.25 -5.55 11.36
C PHE A 190 -0.50 -4.31 11.84
N ASN A 191 -0.97 -3.75 12.96
CA ASN A 191 -0.29 -2.63 13.60
C ASN A 191 1.06 -3.09 14.16
N HIS A 192 2.04 -2.18 14.10
CA HIS A 192 3.32 -2.39 14.78
C HIS A 192 3.10 -2.50 16.29
N ALA A 193 3.75 -3.48 16.91
CA ALA A 193 3.90 -3.54 18.35
C ALA A 193 5.31 -3.08 18.70
N ASP A 194 5.44 -2.28 19.76
CA ASP A 194 6.74 -1.94 20.33
C ASP A 194 7.37 -3.23 20.90
N GLY A 195 8.36 -3.78 20.20
CA GLY A 195 9.33 -4.80 20.63
C GLY A 195 8.84 -5.93 21.56
N ASN A 196 8.79 -7.15 21.02
CA ASN A 196 8.65 -8.42 21.76
C ASN A 196 7.49 -8.46 22.76
N VAL A 197 6.26 -8.42 22.24
CA VAL A 197 5.11 -8.90 23.02
C VAL A 197 5.27 -10.42 23.16
N ARG A 198 5.75 -10.84 24.34
CA ARG A 198 5.75 -12.24 24.79
C ARG A 198 4.33 -12.76 24.99
#